data_AF-A0A239YTZ2-F1
#
_entry.id   AF-A0A239YTZ2-F1
#
_cell.length_a   1.000
_cell.length_b   1.000
_cell.length_c   1.000
_cell.angle_alpha   90.00
_cell.angle_beta   90.00
_cell.angle_gamma   90.00
#
_symmetry.space_group_name_H-M   'P 1'
#
loop_
_entity.id
_entity.type
_entity.pdbx_description
1 polymer ?
#
loop_
_entity_poly.entity_id
_entity_poly.type
_entity_poly.pdbx_seq_one_letter_code
_entity_poly.pdbx_strand_id
1 'polypeptide(L)'
;MKLYIGADFVPTDVNKSYFESGDIESLVGKELYEMLHASDLNIFNLEVPLADVLTPIEKFGNNLESPSKTIHGYARLQPLFLTLANNHSLDQGVQGLKATTKLLEEHNILYGGVGNDQEEAKKPFIFEKDGIRVGFYMCSEREFTIASAHKAGANPFDVLESFDDVAELKAQCDYVIVLYHGGKEFYRYPSPMLQKYCRKFVDKGANLVVCQHSHCIGSRENYKDGSIIYGQGNFIFDSNFFTNYGEFIRESLLLAVDVTKDHFIVNEIPIQKTDIGIRLATSSEANEILAAYEARNEQIKDPHFVLQAYKAFADTHVNRYLREFLGRSFVVRALNALFLRKLVNLILGKTSYLAIQNYLECEAHHELFLRGIKNINKK
;
A
#
# COMPACT_ATOMS: atom_id res chain seq x y z
N MET A 1 15.99 12.89 15.68
CA MET A 1 15.43 12.84 14.33
C MET A 1 13.93 12.66 14.43
N LYS A 2 13.12 13.46 13.74
CA LYS A 2 11.66 13.41 13.76
C LYS A 2 11.13 13.16 12.35
N LEU A 3 10.45 12.03 12.17
CA LEU A 3 9.94 11.58 10.87
C LEU A 3 8.41 11.54 10.90
N TYR A 4 7.78 11.83 9.77
CA TYR A 4 6.36 11.60 9.57
C TYR A 4 6.13 10.61 8.43
N ILE A 5 5.37 9.56 8.68
CA ILE A 5 5.01 8.55 7.67
C ILE A 5 3.51 8.61 7.46
N GLY A 6 3.08 9.05 6.28
CA GLY A 6 1.70 8.92 5.82
C GLY A 6 1.56 7.83 4.76
N ALA A 7 0.33 7.48 4.47
CA ALA A 7 -0.02 6.50 3.45
C ALA A 7 -0.07 7.14 2.05
N ASP A 8 -1.07 6.76 1.27
CA ASP A 8 -1.22 7.15 -0.12
C ASP A 8 -1.45 8.65 -0.24
N PHE A 9 -0.55 9.31 -0.98
CA PHE A 9 -0.56 10.73 -1.28
C PHE A 9 -0.61 10.88 -2.81
N VAL A 10 -1.83 11.06 -3.30
CA VAL A 10 -2.22 10.90 -4.70
C VAL A 10 -3.01 12.13 -5.12
N PRO A 11 -2.59 12.88 -6.16
CA PRO A 11 -3.38 13.96 -6.72
C PRO A 11 -4.47 13.34 -7.58
N THR A 12 -5.72 13.66 -7.27
CA THR A 12 -6.89 13.12 -7.96
C THR A 12 -7.68 14.22 -8.64
N ASP A 13 -8.74 13.86 -9.38
CA ASP A 13 -9.60 14.85 -10.03
C ASP A 13 -10.22 15.87 -9.06
N VAL A 14 -10.34 15.54 -7.77
CA VAL A 14 -10.90 16.42 -6.74
C VAL A 14 -9.92 17.55 -6.38
N ASN A 15 -8.61 17.27 -6.37
CA ASN A 15 -7.62 18.15 -5.75
C ASN A 15 -6.37 18.43 -6.59
N LYS A 16 -6.24 17.83 -7.78
CA LYS A 16 -5.09 18.01 -8.67
C LYS A 16 -4.74 19.46 -8.95
N SER A 17 -5.74 20.36 -9.02
CA SER A 17 -5.49 21.79 -9.25
C SER A 17 -4.65 22.44 -8.15
N TYR A 18 -4.77 21.98 -6.91
CA TYR A 18 -3.97 22.48 -5.78
C TYR A 18 -2.55 21.95 -5.82
N PHE A 19 -2.36 20.69 -6.25
CA PHE A 19 -1.03 20.18 -6.54
C PHE A 19 -0.37 20.93 -7.70
N GLU A 20 -1.11 21.22 -8.77
CA GLU A 20 -0.59 21.97 -9.91
C GLU A 20 -0.21 23.42 -9.58
N SER A 21 -0.92 24.07 -8.65
CA SER A 21 -0.60 25.43 -8.20
C SER A 21 0.45 25.45 -7.09
N GLY A 22 0.74 24.31 -6.46
CA GLY A 22 1.59 24.22 -5.28
C GLY A 22 0.91 24.64 -3.97
N ASP A 23 -0.42 24.79 -3.96
CA ASP A 23 -1.19 25.18 -2.78
C ASP A 23 -1.51 23.98 -1.87
N ILE A 24 -0.46 23.38 -1.30
CA ILE A 24 -0.60 22.24 -0.40
C ILE A 24 -1.13 22.64 0.97
N GLU A 25 -0.83 23.85 1.45
CA GLU A 25 -1.32 24.32 2.75
C GLU A 25 -2.86 24.25 2.81
N SER A 26 -3.56 24.60 1.73
CA SER A 26 -5.01 24.43 1.63
C SER A 26 -5.47 22.96 1.68
N LEU A 27 -4.66 22.03 1.18
CA LEU A 27 -4.99 20.60 1.18
C LEU A 27 -4.82 19.94 2.54
N VAL A 28 -3.81 20.33 3.31
CA VAL A 28 -3.49 19.67 4.60
C VAL A 28 -3.89 20.50 5.82
N GLY A 29 -4.20 21.78 5.63
CA GLY A 29 -4.42 22.74 6.69
C GLY A 29 -3.12 23.26 7.30
N LYS A 30 -3.15 24.50 7.80
CA LYS A 30 -1.98 25.22 8.31
C LYS A 30 -1.20 24.46 9.40
N GLU A 31 -1.89 23.93 10.40
CA GLU A 31 -1.22 23.26 11.53
C GLU A 31 -0.45 22.01 11.09
N LEU A 32 -1.05 21.19 10.23
CA LEU A 32 -0.40 20.01 9.67
C LEU A 32 0.73 20.40 8.72
N TYR A 33 0.54 21.44 7.90
CA TYR A 33 1.56 21.98 7.01
C TYR A 33 2.82 22.41 7.77
N GLU A 34 2.66 23.22 8.83
CA GLU A 34 3.75 23.66 9.70
C GLU A 34 4.44 22.47 10.39
N MET A 35 3.66 21.48 10.83
CA MET A 35 4.18 20.28 11.47
C MET A 35 5.06 19.44 10.52
N LEU A 36 4.62 19.22 9.28
CA LEU A 36 5.39 18.48 8.27
C LEU A 36 6.67 19.23 7.88
N HIS A 37 6.63 20.56 7.78
CA HIS A 37 7.80 21.39 7.49
C HIS A 37 8.83 21.43 8.60
N ALA A 38 8.41 21.28 9.85
CA ALA A 38 9.30 21.22 11.00
C ALA A 38 9.98 19.85 11.19
N SER A 39 9.63 18.85 10.38
CA SER A 39 10.20 17.50 10.46
C SER A 39 11.55 17.38 9.76
N ASP A 40 12.25 16.28 10.05
CA ASP A 40 13.51 15.97 9.37
C ASP A 40 13.31 15.25 8.04
N LEU A 41 12.22 14.49 7.92
CA LEU A 41 11.81 13.83 6.69
C LEU A 41 10.32 13.43 6.77
N ASN A 42 9.57 13.78 5.74
CA ASN A 42 8.22 13.26 5.52
C ASN A 42 8.27 12.12 4.50
N ILE A 43 7.53 11.05 4.76
CA ILE A 43 7.50 9.82 3.97
C ILE A 43 6.06 9.52 3.56
N PHE A 44 5.81 9.37 2.27
CA PHE A 44 4.47 9.03 1.74
C PHE A 44 4.55 8.03 0.59
N ASN A 45 3.42 7.40 0.26
CA ASN A 45 3.30 6.54 -0.91
C ASN A 45 2.72 7.32 -2.10
N LEU A 46 3.49 7.44 -3.19
CA LEU A 46 3.01 8.01 -4.45
C LEU A 46 2.45 6.88 -5.32
N GLU A 47 1.16 6.61 -5.16
CA GLU A 47 0.44 5.51 -5.82
C GLU A 47 -0.15 5.90 -7.18
N VAL A 48 0.53 6.79 -7.90
CA VAL A 48 0.12 7.19 -9.26
C VAL A 48 1.32 7.63 -10.10
N PRO A 49 1.39 7.24 -11.38
CA PRO A 49 2.37 7.81 -12.30
C PRO A 49 2.09 9.30 -12.57
N LEU A 50 3.13 10.13 -12.49
CA LEU A 50 3.10 11.53 -12.88
C LEU A 50 3.59 11.65 -14.33
N ALA A 51 2.66 11.70 -15.28
CA ALA A 51 2.98 11.69 -16.70
C ALA A 51 1.89 12.38 -17.54
N ASP A 52 2.31 13.11 -18.58
CA ASP A 52 1.38 13.75 -19.54
C ASP A 52 1.14 12.90 -20.80
N VAL A 53 2.00 11.91 -21.05
CA VAL A 53 1.83 10.90 -22.10
C VAL A 53 1.34 9.61 -21.45
N LEU A 54 0.18 9.12 -21.90
CA LEU A 54 -0.45 7.93 -21.33
C LEU A 54 -0.11 6.70 -22.16
N THR A 55 0.48 5.70 -21.51
CA THR A 55 0.75 4.39 -22.11
C THR A 55 0.27 3.27 -21.17
N PRO A 56 -1.06 3.11 -21.02
CA PRO A 56 -1.62 2.24 -20.00
C PRO A 56 -1.23 0.77 -20.22
N ILE A 57 -0.91 0.06 -19.14
CA ILE A 57 -0.63 -1.38 -19.21
C ILE A 57 -1.93 -2.21 -19.27
N GLU A 58 -1.83 -3.41 -19.82
CA GLU A 58 -2.88 -4.41 -19.69
C GLU A 58 -2.87 -4.99 -18.26
N LYS A 59 -3.88 -4.63 -17.46
CA LYS A 59 -4.05 -5.17 -16.12
C LYS A 59 -5.52 -5.35 -15.75
N PHE A 60 -5.73 -6.12 -14.68
CA PHE A 60 -7.04 -6.22 -14.05
C PHE A 60 -7.17 -5.12 -12.98
N GLY A 61 -7.99 -4.10 -13.25
CA GLY A 61 -8.12 -2.91 -12.42
C GLY A 61 -7.97 -1.65 -13.26
N ASN A 62 -8.08 -0.47 -12.64
CA ASN A 62 -7.92 0.81 -13.33
C ASN A 62 -6.43 1.15 -13.45
N ASN A 63 -6.02 1.66 -14.61
CA ASN A 63 -4.77 2.40 -14.71
C ASN A 63 -5.00 3.82 -14.19
N LEU A 64 -4.18 4.27 -13.27
CA LEU A 64 -4.18 5.61 -12.72
C LEU A 64 -3.20 6.50 -13.47
N GLU A 65 -3.46 7.80 -13.43
CA GLU A 65 -2.59 8.83 -13.97
C GLU A 65 -2.77 10.14 -13.20
N SER A 66 -1.72 10.95 -13.20
CA SER A 66 -1.80 12.35 -12.78
C SER A 66 -0.91 13.21 -13.67
N PRO A 67 -1.30 14.44 -14.03
CA PRO A 67 -0.46 15.33 -14.84
C PRO A 67 0.89 15.61 -14.16
N SER A 68 1.96 15.73 -14.94
CA SER A 68 3.31 15.98 -14.40
C SER A 68 3.34 17.26 -13.54
N LYS A 69 2.54 18.26 -13.89
CA LYS A 69 2.45 19.54 -13.19
C LYS A 69 2.06 19.41 -11.70
N THR A 70 1.43 18.31 -11.30
CA THR A 70 1.13 18.03 -9.88
C THR A 70 2.38 17.88 -9.00
N ILE A 71 3.57 17.73 -9.60
CA ILE A 71 4.85 17.77 -8.91
C ILE A 71 5.05 19.03 -8.05
N HIS A 72 4.47 20.16 -8.46
CA HIS A 72 4.60 21.41 -7.74
C HIS A 72 4.06 21.30 -6.31
N GLY A 73 3.03 20.49 -6.10
CA GLY A 73 2.50 20.19 -4.76
C GLY A 73 3.55 19.51 -3.89
N TYR A 74 4.12 18.39 -4.35
CA TYR A 74 5.15 17.66 -3.61
C TYR A 74 6.39 18.51 -3.32
N ALA A 75 6.80 19.37 -4.26
CA ALA A 75 7.92 20.28 -4.08
C ALA A 75 7.71 21.29 -2.95
N ARG A 76 6.45 21.54 -2.53
CA ARG A 76 6.08 22.45 -1.45
C ARG A 76 6.04 21.80 -0.06
N LEU A 77 6.32 20.50 0.06
CA LEU A 77 6.34 19.74 1.33
C LEU A 77 7.72 19.17 1.70
N GLN A 78 8.81 19.72 1.15
CA GLN A 78 10.16 19.27 1.51
C GLN A 78 10.46 19.54 3.00
N PRO A 79 11.24 18.66 3.69
CA PRO A 79 11.91 17.47 3.18
C PRO A 79 10.95 16.28 2.94
N LEU A 80 11.09 15.60 1.80
CA LEU A 80 10.13 14.60 1.33
C LEU A 80 10.83 13.39 0.70
N PHE A 81 10.37 12.20 1.09
CA PHE A 81 10.66 10.92 0.45
C PHE A 81 9.34 10.26 0.00
N LEU A 82 9.31 9.79 -1.24
CA LEU A 82 8.16 9.08 -1.82
C LEU A 82 8.52 7.63 -2.11
N THR A 83 7.83 6.69 -1.46
CA THR A 83 7.87 5.31 -1.92
C THR A 83 7.02 5.18 -3.18
N LEU A 84 7.59 4.47 -4.16
CA LEU A 84 6.92 4.06 -5.39
C LEU A 84 6.75 2.54 -5.43
N ALA A 85 7.06 1.81 -4.35
CA ALA A 85 6.80 0.36 -4.28
C ALA A 85 5.32 0.09 -4.06
N ASN A 86 4.51 0.18 -5.11
CA ASN A 86 3.07 -0.05 -5.06
C ASN A 86 2.55 -0.70 -6.36
N ASN A 87 1.27 -1.06 -6.36
CA ASN A 87 0.60 -1.75 -7.46
C ASN A 87 0.17 -0.81 -8.62
N HIS A 88 0.52 0.48 -8.56
CA HIS A 88 0.16 1.48 -9.57
C HIS A 88 1.36 2.15 -10.28
N SER A 89 2.60 1.83 -9.89
CA SER A 89 3.82 2.49 -10.41
C SER A 89 4.06 2.29 -11.92
N LEU A 90 3.51 1.23 -12.52
CA LEU A 90 3.57 0.98 -13.97
C LEU A 90 2.23 1.15 -14.67
N ASP A 91 1.26 1.83 -14.06
CA ASP A 91 -0.06 1.97 -14.69
C ASP A 91 0.00 2.63 -16.06
N GLN A 92 0.93 3.56 -16.25
CA GLN A 92 1.25 4.19 -17.53
C GLN A 92 2.53 3.61 -18.16
N GLY A 93 2.83 2.34 -17.88
CA GLY A 93 3.97 1.61 -18.43
C GLY A 93 5.34 2.12 -17.96
N VAL A 94 6.39 1.56 -18.56
CA VAL A 94 7.78 1.92 -18.23
C VAL A 94 8.07 3.39 -18.55
N GLN A 95 7.40 3.95 -19.57
CA GLN A 95 7.54 5.37 -19.91
C GLN A 95 6.96 6.25 -18.79
N GLY A 96 5.78 5.94 -18.25
CA GLY A 96 5.19 6.67 -17.14
C GLY A 96 6.02 6.62 -15.87
N LEU A 97 6.57 5.44 -15.54
CA LEU A 97 7.51 5.30 -14.41
C LEU A 97 8.74 6.18 -14.59
N LYS A 98 9.38 6.13 -15.77
CA LYS A 98 10.57 6.95 -16.07
C LYS A 98 10.27 8.46 -16.07
N ALA A 99 9.10 8.85 -16.56
CA ALA A 99 8.65 10.24 -16.49
C ALA A 99 8.50 10.68 -15.02
N THR A 100 7.88 9.85 -14.18
CA THR A 100 7.70 10.10 -12.76
C THR A 100 9.04 10.23 -12.04
N THR A 101 9.94 9.26 -12.18
CA THR A 101 11.25 9.29 -11.48
C THR A 101 12.12 10.45 -11.94
N LYS A 102 12.16 10.73 -13.26
CA LYS A 102 12.88 11.89 -13.80
C LYS A 102 12.36 13.21 -13.21
N LEU A 103 11.04 13.32 -13.08
CA LEU A 103 10.40 14.53 -12.56
C LEU A 103 10.70 14.75 -11.07
N LEU A 104 10.74 13.65 -10.29
CA LEU A 104 11.16 13.67 -8.88
C LEU A 104 12.63 14.10 -8.75
N GLU A 105 13.52 13.59 -9.60
CA GLU A 105 14.94 13.98 -9.65
C GLU A 105 15.11 15.46 -9.96
N GLU A 106 14.42 15.98 -10.98
CA GLU A 106 14.46 17.39 -11.40
C GLU A 106 14.02 18.35 -10.28
N HIS A 107 13.17 17.90 -9.35
CA HIS A 107 12.68 18.67 -8.22
C HIS A 107 13.38 18.35 -6.89
N ASN A 108 14.44 17.53 -6.91
CA ASN A 108 15.17 17.08 -5.73
C ASN A 108 14.27 16.39 -4.67
N ILE A 109 13.25 15.65 -5.11
CA ILE A 109 12.39 14.85 -4.23
C ILE A 109 12.98 13.45 -4.15
N LEU A 110 13.22 12.98 -2.93
CA LEU A 110 13.79 11.65 -2.71
C LEU A 110 12.73 10.59 -3.00
N TYR A 111 13.13 9.45 -3.54
CA TYR A 111 12.22 8.34 -3.82
C TYR A 111 12.91 6.99 -3.79
N GLY A 112 12.14 5.91 -3.78
CA GLY A 112 12.66 4.55 -3.92
C GLY A 112 11.59 3.48 -4.06
N GLY A 113 12.01 2.21 -4.12
CA GLY A 113 11.09 1.06 -4.20
C GLY A 113 10.69 0.70 -5.63
N VAL A 114 11.34 1.30 -6.63
CA VAL A 114 11.22 1.02 -8.05
C VAL A 114 12.60 0.99 -8.70
N GLY A 115 12.73 0.33 -9.84
CA GLY A 115 13.98 0.28 -10.60
C GLY A 115 13.77 -0.17 -12.04
N ASN A 116 14.84 -0.18 -12.83
CA ASN A 116 14.86 -0.73 -14.19
C ASN A 116 14.84 -2.27 -14.21
N ASP A 117 15.17 -2.87 -13.07
CA ASP A 117 15.08 -4.30 -12.77
C ASP A 117 14.87 -4.51 -11.26
N GLN A 118 14.76 -5.77 -10.85
CA GLN A 118 14.54 -6.15 -9.45
C GLN A 118 15.72 -5.78 -8.53
N GLU A 119 16.96 -5.80 -9.01
CA GLU A 119 18.14 -5.47 -8.20
C GLU A 119 18.22 -3.98 -7.89
N GLU A 120 17.82 -3.13 -8.85
CA GLU A 120 17.66 -1.70 -8.61
C GLU A 120 16.45 -1.43 -7.72
N ALA A 121 15.30 -2.07 -7.98
CA ALA A 121 14.07 -1.82 -7.25
C ALA A 121 14.17 -2.15 -5.75
N LYS A 122 14.92 -3.21 -5.39
CA LYS A 122 15.09 -3.63 -3.99
C LYS A 122 16.06 -2.78 -3.18
N LYS A 123 16.78 -1.83 -3.82
CA LYS A 123 17.74 -0.97 -3.11
C LYS A 123 17.03 -0.21 -1.99
N PRO A 124 17.51 -0.31 -0.74
CA PRO A 124 16.92 0.42 0.37
C PRO A 124 17.28 1.91 0.28
N PHE A 125 16.45 2.74 0.90
CA PHE A 125 16.79 4.13 1.16
C PHE A 125 17.34 4.25 2.58
N ILE A 126 18.49 4.92 2.77
CA ILE A 126 19.07 5.12 4.10
C ILE A 126 19.16 6.62 4.35
N PHE A 127 18.45 7.08 5.37
CA PHE A 127 18.49 8.46 5.83
C PHE A 127 19.39 8.57 7.06
N GLU A 128 20.37 9.47 7.02
CA GLU A 128 21.30 9.69 8.12
C GLU A 128 21.22 11.13 8.61
N LYS A 129 21.07 11.30 9.93
CA LYS A 129 21.14 12.60 10.60
C LYS A 129 21.74 12.44 11.99
N ASP A 130 22.65 13.35 12.36
CA ASP A 130 23.32 13.37 13.66
C ASP A 130 24.01 12.03 14.04
N GLY A 131 24.51 11.32 13.02
CA GLY A 131 25.16 10.01 13.15
C GLY A 131 24.20 8.86 13.49
N ILE A 132 22.89 9.02 13.23
CA ILE A 132 21.87 7.97 13.33
C ILE A 132 21.39 7.62 11.93
N ARG A 133 21.43 6.34 11.56
CA ARG A 133 20.99 5.82 10.26
C ARG A 133 19.66 5.08 10.39
N VAL A 134 18.65 5.55 9.67
CA VAL A 134 17.35 4.88 9.52
C VAL A 134 17.24 4.34 8.09
N GLY A 135 17.16 3.02 7.98
CA GLY A 135 16.96 2.31 6.71
C GLY A 135 15.49 2.10 6.40
N PHE A 136 15.12 2.26 5.14
CA PHE A 136 13.78 2.03 4.62
C PHE A 136 13.85 0.92 3.57
N TYR A 137 13.11 -0.16 3.81
CA TYR A 137 12.85 -1.21 2.83
C TYR A 137 11.42 -1.08 2.33
N MET A 138 11.25 -0.92 1.02
CA MET A 138 9.95 -0.71 0.40
C MET A 138 9.63 -1.86 -0.56
N CYS A 139 8.48 -2.49 -0.39
CA CYS A 139 8.05 -3.60 -1.25
C CYS A 139 6.53 -3.64 -1.41
N SER A 140 6.05 -4.22 -2.52
CA SER A 140 4.62 -4.41 -2.79
C SER A 140 4.26 -5.86 -3.06
N GLU A 141 3.05 -6.27 -2.68
CA GLU A 141 2.50 -7.58 -3.09
C GLU A 141 2.53 -7.75 -4.62
N ARG A 142 2.64 -9.00 -5.08
CA ARG A 142 2.87 -9.29 -6.49
C ARG A 142 1.62 -9.02 -7.35
N GLU A 143 1.61 -7.88 -8.03
CA GLU A 143 0.61 -7.50 -9.03
C GLU A 143 1.23 -7.28 -10.42
N PHE A 144 0.63 -6.38 -11.22
CA PHE A 144 0.97 -6.14 -12.63
C PHE A 144 2.15 -5.17 -12.82
N THR A 145 2.59 -4.48 -11.76
CA THR A 145 3.59 -3.39 -11.81
C THR A 145 4.98 -3.78 -11.31
N ILE A 146 5.18 -5.05 -10.96
CA ILE A 146 6.38 -5.55 -10.29
C ILE A 146 7.59 -5.66 -11.22
N ALA A 147 8.75 -5.26 -10.70
CA ALA A 147 10.04 -5.46 -11.33
C ALA A 147 10.41 -6.94 -11.42
N SER A 148 11.19 -7.30 -12.43
CA SER A 148 11.82 -8.62 -12.56
C SER A 148 13.27 -8.46 -12.97
N ALA A 149 14.00 -9.57 -13.09
CA ALA A 149 15.42 -9.57 -13.50
C ALA A 149 15.72 -8.71 -14.75
N HIS A 150 14.75 -8.53 -15.65
CA HIS A 150 14.93 -7.76 -16.90
C HIS A 150 13.80 -6.77 -17.19
N LYS A 151 13.00 -6.40 -16.18
CA LYS A 151 11.90 -5.46 -16.37
C LYS A 151 11.82 -4.47 -15.22
N ALA A 152 11.60 -3.22 -15.59
CA ALA A 152 11.35 -2.15 -14.66
C ALA A 152 10.04 -2.38 -13.90
N GLY A 153 9.94 -1.80 -12.71
CA GLY A 153 8.73 -1.86 -11.89
C GLY A 153 9.00 -1.64 -10.40
N ALA A 154 7.98 -1.88 -9.59
CA ALA A 154 8.03 -1.84 -8.13
C ALA A 154 8.75 -3.07 -7.55
N ASN A 155 9.45 -2.90 -6.43
CA ASN A 155 10.08 -3.99 -5.70
C ASN A 155 9.03 -5.00 -5.21
N PRO A 156 9.08 -6.27 -5.63
CA PRO A 156 8.16 -7.26 -5.08
C PRO A 156 8.48 -7.61 -3.64
N PHE A 157 7.43 -7.82 -2.85
CA PHE A 157 7.55 -8.71 -1.71
C PHE A 157 7.82 -10.13 -2.21
N ASP A 158 8.94 -10.68 -1.78
CA ASP A 158 9.34 -12.05 -2.01
C ASP A 158 9.54 -12.76 -0.67
N VAL A 159 8.74 -13.80 -0.42
CA VAL A 159 8.80 -14.59 0.81
C VAL A 159 10.15 -15.29 1.02
N LEU A 160 10.96 -15.44 -0.03
CA LEU A 160 12.30 -16.02 0.06
C LEU A 160 13.38 -14.96 0.31
N GLU A 161 13.28 -13.79 -0.32
CA GLU A 161 14.38 -12.81 -0.36
C GLU A 161 14.16 -11.60 0.55
N SER A 162 12.93 -11.08 0.65
CA SER A 162 12.66 -9.79 1.32
C SER A 162 13.07 -9.77 2.80
N PHE A 163 13.00 -10.93 3.45
CA PHE A 163 13.41 -11.07 4.85
C PHE A 163 14.93 -10.99 5.02
N ASP A 164 15.69 -11.47 4.05
CA ASP A 164 17.14 -11.42 4.07
C ASP A 164 17.64 -10.03 3.67
N ASP A 165 16.99 -9.37 2.69
CA ASP A 165 17.23 -7.96 2.37
C ASP A 165 17.10 -7.06 3.62
N VAL A 166 16.06 -7.28 4.45
CA VAL A 166 15.85 -6.51 5.69
C VAL A 166 16.93 -6.81 6.74
N ALA A 167 17.40 -8.05 6.84
CA ALA A 167 18.50 -8.40 7.74
C ALA A 167 19.82 -7.76 7.31
N GLU A 168 20.11 -7.72 6.00
CA GLU A 168 21.27 -7.04 5.43
C GLU A 168 21.21 -5.52 5.63
N LEU A 169 20.02 -4.93 5.48
CA LEU A 169 19.80 -3.52 5.78
C LEU A 169 20.01 -3.23 7.26
N LYS A 170 19.52 -4.08 8.16
CA LYS A 170 19.71 -3.92 9.61
C LYS A 170 21.18 -3.92 10.00
N ALA A 171 22.04 -4.68 9.33
CA ALA A 171 23.48 -4.67 9.59
C ALA A 171 24.14 -3.31 9.29
N GLN A 172 23.47 -2.42 8.58
CA GLN A 172 23.99 -1.11 8.16
C GLN A 172 23.32 0.07 8.85
N CYS A 173 22.24 -0.15 9.62
CA CYS A 173 21.39 0.90 10.16
C CYS A 173 21.09 0.70 11.65
N ASP A 174 20.95 1.80 12.38
CA ASP A 174 20.52 1.77 13.78
C ASP A 174 19.06 1.30 13.87
N TYR A 175 18.22 1.76 12.94
CA TYR A 175 16.81 1.39 12.86
C TYR A 175 16.39 1.05 11.43
N VAL A 176 15.44 0.12 11.29
CA VAL A 176 14.88 -0.27 9.99
C VAL A 176 13.36 -0.13 9.99
N ILE A 177 12.83 0.50 8.95
CA ILE A 177 11.41 0.67 8.68
C ILE A 177 11.07 -0.08 7.39
N VAL A 178 10.05 -0.92 7.43
CA VAL A 178 9.51 -1.61 6.25
C VAL A 178 8.22 -0.91 5.83
N LEU A 179 8.17 -0.43 4.59
CA LEU A 179 6.96 0.08 3.93
C LEU A 179 6.42 -1.04 3.02
N TYR A 180 5.37 -1.71 3.49
CA TYR A 180 4.78 -2.87 2.83
C TYR A 180 3.47 -2.47 2.14
N HIS A 181 3.46 -2.35 0.82
CA HIS A 181 2.26 -2.04 0.06
C HIS A 181 1.49 -3.32 -0.29
N GLY A 182 0.55 -3.70 0.58
CA GLY A 182 -0.18 -4.95 0.44
C GLY A 182 -1.22 -5.20 1.53
N GLY A 183 -1.97 -6.29 1.37
CA GLY A 183 -3.13 -6.60 2.20
C GLY A 183 -4.41 -6.62 1.39
N LYS A 184 -5.54 -6.34 2.03
CA LYS A 184 -6.84 -6.27 1.35
C LYS A 184 -7.46 -4.91 1.58
N GLU A 185 -7.81 -4.25 0.47
CA GLU A 185 -8.57 -3.01 0.47
C GLU A 185 -9.81 -3.14 1.37
N PHE A 186 -10.04 -2.12 2.19
CA PHE A 186 -11.21 -2.01 3.08
C PHE A 186 -11.35 -3.16 4.09
N TYR A 187 -10.25 -3.85 4.41
CA TYR A 187 -10.19 -4.83 5.49
C TYR A 187 -9.30 -4.33 6.62
N ARG A 188 -9.91 -4.02 7.78
CA ARG A 188 -9.24 -3.37 8.92
C ARG A 188 -8.38 -4.30 9.79
N TYR A 189 -8.32 -5.59 9.48
CA TYR A 189 -7.52 -6.58 10.21
C TYR A 189 -6.46 -7.18 9.29
N PRO A 190 -5.35 -7.73 9.80
CA PRO A 190 -4.44 -8.49 8.96
C PRO A 190 -5.06 -9.83 8.55
N SER A 191 -4.71 -10.34 7.37
CA SER A 191 -4.88 -11.77 7.11
C SER A 191 -3.90 -12.58 7.97
N PRO A 192 -4.18 -13.88 8.25
CA PRO A 192 -3.25 -14.72 9.00
C PRO A 192 -1.84 -14.79 8.41
N MET A 193 -1.70 -14.74 7.08
CA MET A 193 -0.40 -14.72 6.41
C MET A 193 0.26 -13.35 6.44
N LEU A 194 -0.50 -12.25 6.26
CA LEU A 194 0.05 -10.89 6.37
C LEU A 194 0.64 -10.66 7.77
N GLN A 195 -0.08 -11.04 8.84
CA GLN A 195 0.44 -10.94 10.21
C GLN A 195 1.72 -11.76 10.39
N LYS A 196 1.80 -12.95 9.80
CA LYS A 196 3.03 -13.77 9.84
C LYS A 196 4.19 -13.10 9.10
N TYR A 197 3.96 -12.53 7.92
CA TYR A 197 5.00 -11.83 7.15
C TYR A 197 5.52 -10.60 7.89
N CYS A 198 4.62 -9.76 8.43
CA CYS A 198 5.03 -8.58 9.20
C CYS A 198 5.81 -8.95 10.47
N ARG A 199 5.35 -9.96 11.24
CA ARG A 199 6.12 -10.49 12.38
C ARG A 199 7.50 -11.01 11.96
N LYS A 200 7.60 -11.64 10.78
CA LYS A 200 8.87 -12.14 10.26
C LYS A 200 9.84 -11.02 9.87
N PHE A 201 9.35 -9.89 9.36
CA PHE A 201 10.19 -8.69 9.16
C PHE A 201 10.76 -8.16 10.48
N VAL A 202 9.94 -8.12 11.54
CA VAL A 202 10.42 -7.75 12.88
C VAL A 202 11.45 -8.75 13.39
N ASP A 203 11.22 -10.06 13.22
CA ASP A 203 12.20 -11.10 13.56
C ASP A 203 13.55 -10.93 12.82
N LYS A 204 13.55 -10.25 11.68
CA LYS A 204 14.73 -9.98 10.85
C LYS A 204 15.37 -8.61 11.09
N GLY A 205 14.84 -7.84 12.05
CA GLY A 205 15.45 -6.60 12.52
C GLY A 205 14.70 -5.33 12.17
N ALA A 206 13.51 -5.41 11.58
CA ALA A 206 12.65 -4.25 11.40
C ALA A 206 12.16 -3.72 12.76
N ASN A 207 12.32 -2.43 12.99
CA ASN A 207 11.80 -1.72 14.15
C ASN A 207 10.34 -1.28 13.95
N LEU A 208 9.98 -0.99 12.70
CA LEU A 208 8.61 -0.65 12.31
C LEU A 208 8.27 -1.33 10.99
N VAL A 209 7.09 -1.95 10.91
CA VAL A 209 6.49 -2.44 9.66
C VAL A 209 5.18 -1.70 9.45
N VAL A 210 5.06 -1.00 8.34
CA VAL A 210 3.87 -0.19 8.00
C VAL A 210 3.24 -0.76 6.74
N CYS A 211 2.03 -1.29 6.86
CA CYS A 211 1.24 -1.73 5.73
C CYS A 211 0.47 -0.54 5.11
N GLN A 212 0.66 -0.36 3.81
CA GLN A 212 -0.04 0.58 2.93
C GLN A 212 -0.90 -0.24 1.94
N HIS A 213 -1.76 0.36 1.12
CA HIS A 213 -2.75 -0.27 0.21
C HIS A 213 -4.18 -0.49 0.75
N SER A 214 -4.38 -0.73 2.05
CA SER A 214 -5.73 -1.10 2.53
C SER A 214 -6.77 0.03 2.46
N HIS A 215 -6.34 1.26 2.21
CA HIS A 215 -7.14 2.50 2.17
C HIS A 215 -8.02 2.73 3.42
N CYS A 216 -7.68 2.09 4.55
CA CYS A 216 -8.42 2.22 5.80
C CYS A 216 -7.51 2.08 7.02
N ILE A 217 -7.90 2.71 8.14
CA ILE A 217 -7.24 2.50 9.42
C ILE A 217 -7.43 1.04 9.84
N GLY A 218 -6.32 0.30 9.89
CA GLY A 218 -6.27 -1.10 10.28
C GLY A 218 -6.15 -1.26 11.79
N SER A 219 -5.11 -2.00 12.21
CA SER A 219 -4.76 -2.30 13.60
C SER A 219 -3.25 -2.17 13.82
N ARG A 220 -2.83 -2.00 15.08
CA ARG A 220 -1.46 -2.04 15.58
C ARG A 220 -1.21 -3.35 16.29
N GLU A 221 -0.01 -3.86 16.10
CA GLU A 221 0.56 -4.91 16.92
C GLU A 221 1.96 -4.50 17.38
N ASN A 222 2.19 -4.52 18.69
CA ASN A 222 3.55 -4.49 19.23
C ASN A 222 4.01 -5.94 19.38
N TYR A 223 5.01 -6.33 18.60
CA TYR A 223 5.52 -7.70 18.54
C TYR A 223 7.03 -7.67 18.81
N LYS A 224 7.45 -8.30 19.93
CA LYS A 224 8.81 -8.17 20.45
C LYS A 224 9.19 -6.68 20.61
N ASP A 225 10.35 -6.29 20.09
CA ASP A 225 10.87 -4.92 20.17
C ASP A 225 10.47 -4.04 18.97
N GLY A 226 9.55 -4.52 18.13
CA GLY A 226 9.06 -3.82 16.94
C GLY A 226 7.56 -3.48 17.01
N SER A 227 7.15 -2.49 16.23
CA SER A 227 5.75 -2.16 16.01
C SER A 227 5.33 -2.50 14.58
N ILE A 228 4.10 -2.96 14.42
CA ILE A 228 3.48 -3.31 13.14
C ILE A 228 2.17 -2.54 13.03
N ILE A 229 1.98 -1.83 11.92
CA ILE A 229 0.77 -1.06 11.60
C ILE A 229 0.14 -1.67 10.36
N TYR A 230 -1.02 -2.32 10.48
CA TYR A 230 -1.71 -3.07 9.41
C TYR A 230 -2.61 -2.21 8.52
N GLY A 231 -2.33 -0.91 8.40
CA GLY A 231 -3.11 0.03 7.60
C GLY A 231 -3.27 1.37 8.29
N GLN A 232 -2.91 2.44 7.58
CA GLN A 232 -2.99 3.82 8.07
C GLN A 232 -4.24 4.56 7.57
N GLY A 233 -4.91 4.10 6.51
CA GLY A 233 -5.87 4.94 5.77
C GLY A 233 -5.20 5.59 4.56
N ASN A 234 -5.80 6.66 4.02
CA ASN A 234 -5.23 7.48 2.95
C ASN A 234 -4.69 8.79 3.54
N PHE A 235 -3.53 9.26 3.08
CA PHE A 235 -3.11 10.62 3.44
C PHE A 235 -3.91 11.62 2.59
N ILE A 236 -3.77 11.56 1.28
CA ILE A 236 -4.68 12.23 0.34
C ILE A 236 -4.89 11.26 -0.82
N PHE A 237 -6.07 10.66 -0.93
CA PHE A 237 -6.45 9.86 -2.08
C PHE A 237 -7.97 9.85 -2.16
N ASP A 238 -8.54 10.75 -2.95
CA ASP A 238 -9.99 10.90 -3.09
C ASP A 238 -10.45 10.64 -4.52
N SER A 239 -11.26 9.61 -4.72
CA SER A 239 -11.75 9.25 -6.04
C SER A 239 -13.19 8.74 -5.98
N ASN A 240 -13.88 8.81 -7.10
CA ASN A 240 -15.24 8.28 -7.24
C ASN A 240 -15.33 6.78 -6.92
N PHE A 241 -14.22 6.03 -7.03
CA PHE A 241 -14.14 4.62 -6.62
C PHE A 241 -14.51 4.45 -5.14
N PHE A 242 -14.14 5.41 -4.30
CA PHE A 242 -14.36 5.34 -2.86
C PHE A 242 -15.76 5.78 -2.41
N THR A 243 -16.64 6.22 -3.32
CA THR A 243 -18.00 6.70 -2.98
C THR A 243 -18.79 5.71 -2.11
N ASN A 244 -18.64 4.40 -2.34
CA ASN A 244 -19.32 3.35 -1.59
C ASN A 244 -18.55 2.85 -0.35
N TYR A 245 -17.37 3.40 -0.09
CA TYR A 245 -16.46 3.02 1.00
C TYR A 245 -16.20 4.17 1.97
N GLY A 246 -17.14 5.11 2.04
CA GLY A 246 -17.02 6.32 2.86
C GLY A 246 -16.65 6.05 4.32
N GLU A 247 -17.12 4.95 4.92
CA GLU A 247 -16.79 4.60 6.30
C GLU A 247 -15.31 4.25 6.54
N PHE A 248 -14.58 3.89 5.48
CA PHE A 248 -13.19 3.43 5.55
C PHE A 248 -12.17 4.53 5.28
N ILE A 249 -12.54 5.49 4.43
CA ILE A 249 -11.63 6.49 3.85
C ILE A 249 -11.71 7.87 4.52
N ARG A 250 -12.65 8.06 5.47
CA ARG A 250 -12.89 9.36 6.12
C ARG A 250 -11.79 9.77 7.08
N GLU A 251 -11.07 8.78 7.59
CA GLU A 251 -10.12 8.91 8.68
C GLU A 251 -8.81 8.22 8.28
N SER A 252 -7.70 8.75 8.78
CA SER A 252 -6.38 8.18 8.54
C SER A 252 -5.45 8.48 9.72
N LEU A 253 -4.30 7.81 9.76
CA LEU A 253 -3.26 7.94 10.77
C LEU A 253 -1.96 8.37 10.10
N LEU A 254 -1.46 9.54 10.50
CA LEU A 254 -0.08 9.92 10.26
C LEU A 254 0.79 9.36 11.39
N LEU A 255 1.85 8.63 11.07
CA LEU A 255 2.77 8.12 12.09
C LEU A 255 3.86 9.15 12.35
N ALA A 256 4.01 9.58 13.60
CA ALA A 256 5.16 10.33 14.07
C ALA A 256 6.20 9.36 14.63
N VAL A 257 7.41 9.39 14.08
CA VAL A 257 8.52 8.56 14.53
C VAL A 257 9.63 9.44 15.08
N ASP A 258 9.80 9.40 16.40
CA ASP A 258 10.86 10.10 17.10
C ASP A 258 12.03 9.15 17.34
N VAL A 259 13.18 9.48 16.76
CA VAL A 259 14.38 8.63 16.74
C VAL A 259 15.56 9.35 17.41
N THR A 260 16.17 8.68 18.37
CA THR A 260 17.45 9.02 18.99
C THR A 260 18.36 7.79 18.97
N LYS A 261 19.61 7.93 19.43
CA LYS A 261 20.53 6.77 19.54
C LYS A 261 19.97 5.67 20.44
N ASP A 262 19.17 6.04 21.44
CA ASP A 262 18.70 5.12 22.48
C ASP A 262 17.21 4.77 22.35
N HIS A 263 16.46 5.54 21.55
CA HIS A 263 15.00 5.42 21.49
C HIS A 263 14.47 5.48 20.05
N PHE A 264 13.43 4.68 19.80
CA PHE A 264 12.63 4.67 18.58
C PHE A 264 11.17 4.60 18.98
N ILE A 265 10.47 5.73 18.92
CA ILE A 265 9.11 5.88 19.43
C ILE A 265 8.17 6.14 18.26
N VAL A 266 7.11 5.35 18.16
CA VAL A 266 6.09 5.46 17.11
C VAL A 266 4.76 5.85 17.73
N ASN A 267 4.25 7.03 17.33
CA ASN A 267 2.96 7.56 17.76
C ASN A 267 2.03 7.78 16.56
N GLU A 268 0.75 7.49 16.75
CA GLU A 268 -0.30 7.73 15.76
C GLU A 268 -0.93 9.11 15.95
N ILE A 269 -0.96 9.91 14.89
CA ILE A 269 -1.65 11.20 14.83
C ILE A 269 -2.89 11.04 13.94
N PRO A 270 -4.10 11.05 14.50
CA PRO A 270 -5.33 10.98 13.72
C PRO A 270 -5.51 12.21 12.83
N ILE A 271 -5.86 11.97 11.57
CA ILE A 271 -6.20 12.97 10.57
C ILE A 271 -7.57 12.68 9.97
N GLN A 272 -8.29 13.73 9.61
CA GLN A 272 -9.64 13.68 9.07
C GLN A 272 -9.65 14.18 7.63
N LYS A 273 -10.35 13.47 6.75
CA LYS A 273 -10.65 13.91 5.39
C LYS A 273 -11.48 15.19 5.38
N THR A 274 -11.16 16.10 4.47
CA THR A 274 -11.96 17.28 4.10
C THR A 274 -12.49 17.12 2.66
N ASP A 275 -13.20 18.11 2.14
CA ASP A 275 -13.74 18.06 0.77
C ASP A 275 -12.65 18.03 -0.30
N ILE A 276 -11.45 18.56 -0.01
CA ILE A 276 -10.34 18.67 -0.96
C ILE A 276 -9.08 17.92 -0.53
N GLY A 277 -8.92 17.62 0.76
CA GLY A 277 -7.71 16.99 1.30
C GLY A 277 -7.95 16.44 2.70
N ILE A 278 -7.17 16.89 3.67
CA ILE A 278 -7.20 16.45 5.06
C ILE A 278 -6.89 17.60 6.04
N ARG A 279 -7.07 17.33 7.33
CA ARG A 279 -6.59 18.14 8.45
C ARG A 279 -6.27 17.25 9.65
N LEU A 280 -5.62 17.82 10.67
CA LEU A 280 -5.58 17.19 11.98
C LEU A 280 -7.02 16.94 12.49
N ALA A 281 -7.23 15.77 13.09
CA ALA A 281 -8.47 15.49 13.79
C ALA A 281 -8.58 16.42 15.02
N THR A 282 -9.80 16.89 15.30
CA THR A 282 -10.10 17.56 16.58
C THR A 282 -9.93 16.56 17.73
N SER A 283 -9.81 17.04 18.97
CA SER A 283 -9.63 16.14 20.11
C SER A 283 -10.77 15.11 20.28
N SER A 284 -12.01 15.48 19.92
CA SER A 284 -13.13 14.52 19.94
C SER A 284 -12.99 13.45 18.87
N GLU A 285 -12.72 13.85 17.61
CA GLU A 285 -12.52 12.92 16.49
C GLU A 285 -11.32 12.00 16.76
N ALA A 286 -10.21 12.55 17.25
CA ALA A 286 -9.02 11.78 17.57
C ALA A 286 -9.30 10.70 18.63
N ASN A 287 -10.06 11.02 19.68
CA ASN A 287 -10.44 10.05 20.70
C ASN A 287 -11.30 8.92 20.14
N GLU A 288 -12.25 9.23 19.25
CA GLU A 288 -13.10 8.22 18.60
C GLU A 288 -12.30 7.30 17.67
N ILE A 289 -11.45 7.89 16.82
CA ILE A 289 -10.57 7.17 15.90
C ILE A 289 -9.65 6.22 16.68
N LEU A 290 -8.98 6.73 17.72
CA LEU A 290 -8.04 5.94 18.52
C LEU A 290 -8.75 4.89 19.37
N ALA A 291 -9.93 5.17 19.92
CA ALA A 291 -10.70 4.16 20.66
C ALA A 291 -11.10 2.98 19.76
N ALA A 292 -11.57 3.26 18.54
CA ALA A 292 -11.90 2.22 17.58
C ALA A 292 -10.65 1.46 17.11
N TYR A 293 -9.53 2.16 16.93
CA TYR A 293 -8.23 1.58 16.61
C TYR A 293 -7.76 0.62 17.72
N GLU A 294 -7.74 1.06 18.97
CA GLU A 294 -7.30 0.25 20.10
C GLU A 294 -8.18 -0.98 20.33
N ALA A 295 -9.50 -0.87 20.12
CA ALA A 295 -10.37 -2.04 20.16
C ALA A 295 -9.94 -3.11 19.14
N ARG A 296 -9.53 -2.72 17.93
CA ARG A 296 -9.00 -3.65 16.91
C ARG A 296 -7.63 -4.20 17.31
N ASN A 297 -6.78 -3.38 17.92
CA ASN A 297 -5.45 -3.78 18.40
C ASN A 297 -5.56 -4.91 19.43
N GLU A 298 -6.50 -4.81 20.37
CA GLU A 298 -6.75 -5.86 21.37
C GLU A 298 -7.30 -7.14 20.73
N GLN A 299 -8.19 -7.03 19.74
CA GLN A 299 -8.78 -8.19 19.07
C GLN A 299 -7.74 -9.04 18.31
N ILE A 300 -6.79 -8.40 17.63
CA ILE A 300 -5.80 -9.14 16.82
C ILE A 300 -4.71 -9.84 17.64
N LYS A 301 -4.68 -9.65 18.96
CA LYS A 301 -3.82 -10.41 19.88
C LYS A 301 -4.27 -11.86 19.99
N ASP A 302 -5.56 -12.15 19.76
CA ASP A 302 -6.08 -13.52 19.70
C ASP A 302 -5.93 -14.09 18.28
N PRO A 303 -5.06 -15.12 18.07
CA PRO A 303 -4.92 -15.75 16.77
C PRO A 303 -6.21 -16.40 16.26
N HIS A 304 -7.11 -16.83 17.16
CA HIS A 304 -8.39 -17.38 16.78
C HIS A 304 -9.31 -16.31 16.18
N PHE A 305 -9.37 -15.13 16.79
CA PHE A 305 -10.09 -13.98 16.23
C PHE A 305 -9.60 -13.65 14.81
N VAL A 306 -8.28 -13.52 14.60
CA VAL A 306 -7.71 -13.19 13.28
C VAL A 306 -8.14 -14.21 12.22
N LEU A 307 -8.12 -15.50 12.56
CA LEU A 307 -8.55 -16.57 11.65
C LEU A 307 -10.05 -16.49 11.33
N GLN A 308 -10.91 -16.30 12.35
CA GLN A 308 -12.36 -16.24 12.16
C GLN A 308 -12.79 -14.97 11.41
N ALA A 309 -12.19 -13.82 11.73
CA ALA A 309 -12.46 -12.55 11.06
C ALA A 309 -12.09 -12.65 9.56
N TYR A 310 -10.94 -13.25 9.25
CA TYR A 310 -10.52 -13.42 7.86
C TYR A 310 -11.38 -14.43 7.10
N LYS A 311 -11.81 -15.52 7.77
CA LYS A 311 -12.78 -16.46 7.19
C LYS A 311 -14.10 -15.78 6.84
N ALA A 312 -14.66 -15.00 7.77
CA ALA A 312 -15.89 -14.25 7.53
C ALA A 312 -15.73 -13.25 6.36
N PHE A 313 -14.58 -12.57 6.27
CA PHE A 313 -14.27 -11.71 5.15
C PHE A 313 -14.13 -12.49 3.83
N ALA A 314 -13.51 -13.67 3.84
CA ALA A 314 -13.39 -14.51 2.65
C ALA A 314 -14.76 -14.99 2.15
N ASP A 315 -15.70 -15.31 3.04
CA ASP A 315 -17.05 -15.76 2.70
C ASP A 315 -17.85 -14.67 1.95
N THR A 316 -17.59 -13.37 2.21
CA THR A 316 -18.22 -12.27 1.45
C THR A 316 -17.62 -12.07 0.05
N HIS A 317 -16.40 -12.56 -0.19
CA HIS A 317 -15.64 -12.33 -1.43
C HIS A 317 -15.59 -13.53 -2.37
N VAL A 318 -15.67 -14.76 -1.86
CA VAL A 318 -15.46 -15.98 -2.65
C VAL A 318 -16.33 -16.05 -3.90
N ASN A 319 -17.60 -15.66 -3.80
CA ASN A 319 -18.52 -15.64 -4.95
C ASN A 319 -18.14 -14.59 -6.00
N ARG A 320 -17.47 -13.49 -5.63
CA ARG A 320 -16.91 -12.54 -6.58
C ARG A 320 -15.76 -13.17 -7.35
N TYR A 321 -14.81 -13.82 -6.66
CA TYR A 321 -13.66 -14.45 -7.31
C TYR A 321 -14.05 -15.64 -8.18
N LEU A 322 -14.96 -16.51 -7.72
CA LEU A 322 -15.45 -17.65 -8.51
C LEU A 322 -16.15 -17.24 -9.81
N ARG A 323 -16.77 -16.05 -9.86
CA ARG A 323 -17.38 -15.54 -11.09
C ARG A 323 -16.37 -15.25 -12.18
N GLU A 324 -15.12 -14.93 -11.84
CA GLU A 324 -14.07 -14.69 -12.85
C GLU A 324 -13.72 -15.98 -13.59
N PHE A 325 -13.83 -17.15 -12.95
CA PHE A 325 -13.63 -18.45 -13.60
C PHE A 325 -14.74 -18.85 -14.58
N LEU A 326 -15.94 -18.26 -14.48
CA LEU A 326 -17.00 -18.45 -15.48
C LEU A 326 -16.80 -17.57 -16.73
N GLY A 327 -15.94 -16.56 -16.64
CA GLY A 327 -15.73 -15.56 -17.68
C GLY A 327 -16.77 -14.44 -17.68
N ARG A 328 -16.47 -13.39 -18.46
CA ARG A 328 -17.24 -12.13 -18.49
C ARG A 328 -18.10 -11.95 -19.75
N SER A 329 -18.29 -13.02 -20.54
CA SER A 329 -19.04 -12.92 -21.80
C SER A 329 -20.49 -12.50 -21.55
N PHE A 330 -21.10 -11.81 -22.52
CA PHE A 330 -22.50 -11.40 -22.45
C PHE A 330 -23.42 -12.59 -22.21
N VAL A 331 -23.14 -13.74 -22.84
CA VAL A 331 -23.91 -14.98 -22.67
C VAL A 331 -23.83 -15.48 -21.24
N VAL A 332 -22.64 -15.56 -20.65
CA VAL A 332 -22.46 -16.00 -19.26
C VAL A 332 -23.15 -15.04 -18.30
N ARG A 333 -23.08 -13.73 -18.54
CA ARG A 333 -23.79 -12.72 -17.74
C ARG A 333 -25.31 -12.88 -17.84
N ALA A 334 -25.85 -13.07 -19.05
CA ALA A 334 -27.27 -13.25 -19.28
C ALA A 334 -27.78 -14.53 -18.61
N LEU A 335 -27.07 -15.65 -18.79
CA LEU A 335 -27.38 -16.91 -18.10
C LEU A 335 -27.31 -16.73 -16.58
N ASN A 336 -26.28 -16.07 -16.07
CA ASN A 336 -26.16 -15.84 -14.63
C ASN A 336 -27.31 -14.99 -14.08
N ALA A 337 -27.80 -14.00 -14.85
CA ALA A 337 -28.99 -13.23 -14.49
C ALA A 337 -30.25 -14.10 -14.47
N LEU A 338 -30.45 -14.96 -15.49
CA LEU A 338 -31.57 -15.90 -15.56
C LEU A 338 -31.60 -16.87 -14.37
N PHE A 339 -30.43 -17.33 -13.91
CA PHE A 339 -30.28 -18.21 -12.75
C PHE A 339 -30.16 -17.46 -11.42
N LEU A 340 -30.67 -16.22 -11.32
CA LEU A 340 -30.69 -15.42 -10.08
C LEU A 340 -29.30 -15.29 -9.43
N ARG A 341 -28.26 -15.16 -10.25
CA ARG A 341 -26.83 -15.06 -9.86
C ARG A 341 -26.27 -16.32 -9.18
N LYS A 342 -26.94 -17.47 -9.32
CA LYS A 342 -26.52 -18.77 -8.77
C LYS A 342 -25.86 -19.68 -9.80
N LEU A 343 -25.55 -19.19 -11.01
CA LEU A 343 -24.96 -20.02 -12.07
C LEU A 343 -23.64 -20.69 -11.66
N VAL A 344 -22.80 -19.98 -10.89
CA VAL A 344 -21.57 -20.54 -10.31
C VAL A 344 -21.87 -21.79 -9.49
N ASN A 345 -22.91 -21.74 -8.64
CA ASN A 345 -23.27 -22.85 -7.74
C ASN A 345 -23.92 -24.03 -8.48
N LEU A 346 -24.39 -23.81 -9.71
CA LEU A 346 -24.94 -24.86 -10.57
C LEU A 346 -23.84 -25.56 -11.38
N ILE A 347 -22.81 -24.82 -11.81
CA ILE A 347 -21.72 -25.34 -12.64
C ILE A 347 -20.60 -25.94 -11.79
N LEU A 348 -20.23 -25.26 -10.69
CA LEU A 348 -19.15 -25.72 -9.81
C LEU A 348 -19.73 -26.62 -8.71
N GLY A 349 -19.33 -27.89 -8.74
CA GLY A 349 -19.62 -28.86 -7.68
C GLY A 349 -18.46 -29.03 -6.72
N LYS A 350 -18.65 -29.88 -5.69
CA LYS A 350 -17.63 -30.21 -4.67
C LYS A 350 -16.27 -30.56 -5.28
N THR A 351 -16.24 -31.39 -6.32
CA THR A 351 -15.01 -31.80 -6.99
C THR A 351 -14.30 -30.61 -7.67
N SER A 352 -15.05 -29.70 -8.30
CA SER A 352 -14.49 -28.50 -8.91
C SER A 352 -13.87 -27.57 -7.86
N TYR A 353 -14.54 -27.38 -6.72
CA TYR A 353 -13.98 -26.58 -5.63
C TYR A 353 -12.71 -27.19 -5.04
N LEU A 354 -12.68 -28.51 -4.82
CA LEU A 354 -11.48 -29.21 -4.35
C LEU A 354 -10.32 -29.11 -5.36
N ALA A 355 -10.62 -29.18 -6.66
CA ALA A 355 -9.60 -29.00 -7.70
C ALA A 355 -9.05 -27.57 -7.71
N ILE A 356 -9.92 -26.55 -7.68
CA ILE A 356 -9.51 -25.14 -7.59
C ILE A 356 -8.66 -24.90 -6.34
N GLN A 357 -9.09 -25.40 -5.19
CA GLN A 357 -8.31 -25.30 -3.95
C GLN A 357 -6.93 -25.92 -4.10
N ASN A 358 -6.84 -27.16 -4.60
CA ASN A 358 -5.55 -27.83 -4.83
C ASN A 358 -4.65 -27.06 -5.81
N TYR A 359 -5.22 -26.44 -6.85
CA TYR A 359 -4.46 -25.63 -7.79
C TYR A 359 -3.91 -24.33 -7.20
N LEU A 360 -4.55 -23.80 -6.15
CA LEU A 360 -4.11 -22.56 -5.50
C LEU A 360 -3.17 -22.84 -4.30
N GLU A 361 -3.39 -23.92 -3.56
CA GLU A 361 -2.62 -24.29 -2.37
C GLU A 361 -1.32 -25.04 -2.68
N CYS A 362 -1.35 -26.00 -3.61
CA CYS A 362 -0.14 -26.75 -3.97
C CYS A 362 0.78 -25.91 -4.85
N GLU A 363 2.01 -25.69 -4.41
CA GLU A 363 2.98 -24.81 -5.04
C GLU A 363 3.25 -25.20 -6.50
N ALA A 364 3.44 -26.50 -6.76
CA ALA A 364 3.70 -27.01 -8.09
C ALA A 364 2.51 -26.80 -9.05
N HIS A 365 1.28 -26.99 -8.57
CA HIS A 365 0.09 -26.74 -9.39
C HIS A 365 -0.14 -25.26 -9.63
N HIS A 366 0.02 -24.43 -8.58
CA HIS A 366 -0.10 -22.98 -8.66
C HIS A 366 0.85 -22.43 -9.70
N GLU A 367 2.14 -22.76 -9.60
CA GLU A 367 3.17 -22.26 -10.51
C GLU A 367 2.87 -22.64 -11.96
N LEU A 368 2.55 -23.92 -12.19
CA LEU A 368 2.24 -24.43 -13.53
C LEU A 368 1.01 -23.73 -14.13
N PHE A 369 -0.07 -23.61 -13.35
CA PHE A 369 -1.31 -22.99 -13.81
C PHE A 369 -1.12 -21.50 -14.09
N LEU A 370 -0.49 -20.76 -13.16
CA LEU A 370 -0.21 -19.33 -13.32
C LEU A 370 0.68 -19.05 -14.53
N ARG A 371 1.71 -19.89 -14.77
CA ARG A 371 2.54 -19.79 -15.97
C ARG A 371 1.73 -20.00 -17.24
N GLY A 372 0.84 -20.99 -17.25
CA GLY A 372 -0.09 -21.25 -18.35
C GLY A 372 -0.97 -20.04 -18.68
N ILE A 373 -1.62 -19.45 -17.66
CA ILE A 373 -2.46 -18.25 -17.82
C ILE A 373 -1.63 -17.06 -18.34
N LYS A 374 -0.44 -16.82 -17.79
CA LYS A 374 0.46 -15.74 -18.26
C LYS A 374 0.88 -15.90 -19.72
N ASN A 375 1.02 -17.14 -20.21
CA ASN A 375 1.34 -17.40 -21.61
C ASN A 375 0.14 -17.12 -22.54
N ILE A 376 -1.08 -17.32 -22.07
CA ILE A 376 -2.31 -17.00 -22.81
C ILE A 376 -2.44 -15.48 -22.94
N ASN A 377 -2.26 -14.73 -21.85
CA ASN A 377 -2.41 -13.27 -21.84
C ASN A 377 -1.34 -12.51 -22.64
N LYS A 378 -0.29 -13.19 -23.14
CA LYS A 378 0.77 -12.59 -23.97
C LYS A 378 0.56 -12.80 -25.47
N LYS A 379 -0.41 -13.64 -25.85
CA LYS A 379 -0.80 -13.89 -27.24
C LYS A 379 -1.94 -12.97 -27.62
#